data_AF-A0A4W6DFP4-F1
#
_entry.id   AF-A0A4W6DFP4-F1
#
_cell.length_a   1.000
_cell.length_b   1.000
_cell.length_c   1.000
_cell.angle_alpha   90.00
_cell.angle_beta   90.00
_cell.angle_gamma   90.00
#
_symmetry.space_group_name_H-M   'P 1'
#
loop_
_entity.id
_entity.type
_entity.pdbx_description
1 polymer ?
#
loop_
_entity_poly.entity_id
_entity_poly.type
_entity_poly.pdbx_seq_one_letter_code
_entity_poly.pdbx_strand_id
1 'polypeptide(L)'
;MRASLKTLHRLAEKVGADITVLREREVDYDSDIPRKIAEVLIRKVPDDQQFLDLRVAVLGNVDSGKSTLLGVLTQGELDNGRGRARLNLFRHLHEIQTGRTSSISFEILGFNSKGEVRKNTGW
;
A
#
# COMPACT_ATOMS: atom_id res chain seq x y z
N MET A 1 20.93 -16.24 12.75
CA MET A 1 19.76 -15.51 12.20
C MET A 1 18.42 -16.15 12.56
N ARG A 2 18.14 -17.41 12.17
CA ARG A 2 16.83 -18.07 12.38
C ARG A 2 16.31 -18.02 13.82
N ALA A 3 17.16 -18.31 14.82
CA ALA A 3 16.78 -18.26 16.24
C ALA A 3 16.41 -16.83 16.69
N SER A 4 17.17 -15.83 16.28
CA SER A 4 16.93 -14.41 16.59
C SER A 4 15.58 -13.94 16.03
N LEU A 5 15.29 -14.24 14.76
CA LEU A 5 14.01 -13.91 14.14
C LEU A 5 12.84 -14.63 14.82
N LYS A 6 13.00 -15.90 15.21
CA LYS A 6 11.98 -16.64 15.96
C LYS A 6 11.67 -15.99 17.32
N THR A 7 12.69 -15.51 18.01
CA THR A 7 12.51 -14.77 19.27
C THR A 7 11.75 -13.47 19.03
N LEU A 8 12.10 -12.71 17.99
CA LEU A 8 11.38 -11.48 17.63
C LEU A 8 9.91 -11.74 17.29
N HIS A 9 9.62 -12.80 16.53
CA HIS A 9 8.24 -13.19 16.21
C HIS A 9 7.43 -13.49 17.49
N ARG A 10 8.01 -14.26 18.42
CA ARG A 10 7.35 -14.57 19.70
C ARG A 10 7.12 -13.33 20.56
N LEU A 11 8.03 -12.36 20.53
CA LEU A 11 7.87 -11.10 21.25
C LEU A 11 6.76 -10.25 20.63
N ALA A 12 6.72 -10.14 19.30
CA ALA A 12 5.71 -9.39 18.57
C ALA A 12 4.30 -9.98 18.81
N GLU A 13 4.17 -11.31 18.72
CA GLU A 13 2.90 -12.01 18.98
C GLU A 13 2.36 -11.73 20.40
N LYS A 14 3.23 -11.73 21.41
CA LYS A 14 2.82 -11.45 22.80
C LYS A 14 2.28 -10.04 23.03
N VAL A 15 2.67 -9.08 22.20
CA VAL A 15 2.21 -7.69 22.31
C VAL A 15 1.15 -7.33 21.26
N GLY A 16 0.72 -8.31 20.45
CA GLY A 16 -0.23 -8.09 19.36
C GLY A 16 0.34 -7.24 18.22
N ALA A 17 1.64 -7.34 17.94
CA ALA A 17 2.31 -6.61 16.87
C ALA A 17 2.56 -7.52 15.65
N ASP A 18 2.44 -6.93 14.47
CA ASP A 18 2.89 -7.52 13.22
C ASP A 18 4.40 -7.33 13.03
N ILE A 19 5.03 -8.31 12.41
CA ILE A 19 6.47 -8.31 12.09
C ILE A 19 6.68 -8.56 10.59
N THR A 20 7.56 -7.78 9.98
CA THR A 20 7.93 -7.94 8.57
C THR A 20 9.44 -7.78 8.42
N VAL A 21 10.10 -8.75 7.80
CA VAL A 21 11.52 -8.62 7.45
C VAL A 21 11.60 -7.79 6.17
N LEU A 22 12.11 -6.56 6.26
CA LEU A 22 12.24 -5.66 5.12
C LEU A 22 13.40 -6.06 4.22
N ARG A 23 14.49 -6.50 4.84
CA ARG A 23 15.74 -6.79 4.15
C ARG A 23 16.58 -7.77 4.93
N GLU A 24 17.26 -8.67 4.22
CA GLU A 24 18.40 -9.41 4.74
C GLU A 24 19.63 -9.12 3.87
N ARG A 25 20.78 -8.92 4.53
CA ARG A 25 22.08 -8.72 3.89
C ARG A 25 23.09 -9.66 4.51
N GLU A 26 23.85 -10.37 3.68
CA GLU A 26 25.07 -11.04 4.10
C GLU A 26 26.20 -10.02 4.19
N VAL A 27 27.03 -10.16 5.21
CA VAL A 27 28.18 -9.29 5.46
C VAL A 27 29.40 -10.17 5.58
N ASP A 28 30.32 -9.97 4.63
CA ASP A 28 31.64 -10.55 4.67
C ASP A 28 32.48 -9.76 5.66
N TYR A 29 32.61 -10.31 6.85
CA TYR A 29 33.69 -9.96 7.78
C TYR A 29 34.79 -10.99 7.58
N ASP A 30 36.05 -10.61 7.83
CA ASP A 30 37.28 -11.41 7.73
C ASP A 30 37.28 -12.61 8.70
N SER A 31 36.28 -13.47 8.55
CA SER A 31 35.88 -14.56 9.42
C SER A 31 35.22 -15.63 8.56
N ASP A 32 35.59 -16.88 8.75
CA ASP A 32 35.13 -18.03 7.95
C ASP A 32 33.62 -18.33 8.03
N ILE A 33 32.85 -17.54 8.80
CA ILE A 33 31.43 -17.74 9.04
C ILE A 33 30.64 -16.55 8.48
N PRO A 34 29.77 -16.75 7.47
CA PRO A 34 28.98 -15.67 6.89
C PRO A 34 28.01 -15.10 7.94
N ARG A 35 28.06 -13.78 8.15
CA ARG A 35 27.16 -13.07 9.06
C ARG A 35 26.01 -12.47 8.27
N LYS A 36 24.83 -12.39 8.90
CA LYS A 36 23.64 -11.78 8.32
C LYS A 36 23.15 -10.63 9.17
N ILE A 37 22.73 -9.55 8.51
CA ILE A 37 22.00 -8.43 9.09
C ILE A 37 20.58 -8.46 8.52
N ALA A 38 19.58 -8.31 9.38
CA ALA A 38 18.18 -8.21 8.98
C ALA A 38 17.60 -6.87 9.44
N GLU A 39 16.98 -6.13 8.53
CA GLU A 39 16.16 -4.96 8.84
C GLU A 39 14.73 -5.46 9.04
N VAL A 40 14.17 -5.25 10.23
CA VAL A 40 12.88 -5.78 10.64
C VAL A 40 11.96 -4.63 11.05
N LEU A 41 10.78 -4.59 10.45
CA LEU A 41 9.71 -3.66 10.80
C LEU A 41 8.76 -4.35 11.78
N ILE A 42 8.56 -3.73 12.95
CA ILE A 42 7.57 -4.15 13.94
C ILE A 42 6.50 -3.06 14.01
N ARG A 43 5.24 -3.42 13.82
CA ARG A 43 4.10 -2.49 13.87
C ARG A 43 3.02 -3.03 14.79
N LYS A 44 2.52 -2.18 15.67
CA LYS A 44 1.32 -2.46 16.46
C LYS A 44 0.25 -1.45 16.04
N VAL A 45 -0.95 -1.96 15.72
CA VAL A 45 -2.13 -1.08 15.62
C VAL A 45 -2.53 -0.71 17.05
N PRO A 46 -2.71 0.58 17.37
CA PRO A 46 -3.16 1.00 18.70
C PRO A 46 -4.40 0.22 19.15
N ASP A 47 -4.49 -0.13 20.44
CA ASP A 47 -5.56 -1.00 20.96
C ASP A 47 -6.96 -0.34 20.84
N ASP A 48 -7.00 0.99 20.68
CA ASP A 48 -8.20 1.81 20.45
C ASP A 48 -8.55 1.97 18.95
N GLN A 49 -7.77 1.38 18.04
CA GLN A 49 -7.96 1.48 16.60
C GLN A 49 -8.11 0.10 15.96
N GLN A 50 -9.01 0.00 14.97
CA GLN A 50 -9.18 -1.23 14.18
C GLN A 50 -8.24 -1.29 12.97
N PHE A 51 -7.79 -0.13 12.47
CA PHE A 51 -6.93 0.00 11.30
C PHE A 51 -6.16 1.32 11.33
N LEU A 52 -5.08 1.39 10.55
CA LEU A 52 -4.35 2.62 10.28
C LEU A 52 -4.97 3.35 9.07
N ASP A 53 -5.49 4.57 9.27
CA ASP A 53 -5.98 5.42 8.17
C ASP A 53 -4.84 6.32 7.65
N LEU A 54 -4.56 6.24 6.35
CA LEU A 54 -3.60 7.11 5.67
C LEU A 54 -4.31 7.84 4.52
N ARG A 55 -4.32 9.18 4.60
CA ARG A 55 -4.93 10.03 3.58
C ARG A 55 -3.87 10.59 2.64
N VAL A 56 -3.97 10.23 1.37
CA VAL A 56 -3.05 10.69 0.33
C VAL A 56 -3.82 11.55 -0.67
N ALA A 57 -3.33 12.76 -0.91
CA ALA A 57 -3.87 13.66 -1.93
C ALA A 57 -3.00 13.61 -3.20
N VAL A 58 -3.63 13.45 -4.37
CA VAL A 58 -2.96 13.48 -5.67
C VAL A 58 -3.19 14.84 -6.33
N LEU A 59 -2.11 15.58 -6.56
CA LEU A 59 -2.13 16.94 -7.11
C LEU A 59 -1.29 16.99 -8.39
N GLY A 60 -1.57 17.96 -9.27
CA GLY A 60 -0.85 18.13 -10.53
C GLY A 60 -1.68 18.76 -11.64
N ASN A 61 -1.04 19.09 -12.76
CA ASN A 61 -1.67 19.80 -13.88
C ASN A 61 -2.82 18.99 -14.54
N VAL A 62 -3.68 19.67 -15.29
CA VAL A 62 -4.68 19.01 -16.15
C VAL A 62 -3.95 18.04 -17.10
N ASP A 63 -4.59 16.90 -17.37
CA ASP A 63 -4.08 15.82 -18.24
C ASP A 63 -2.81 15.08 -17.76
N SER A 64 -2.32 15.35 -16.55
CA SER A 64 -1.19 14.61 -15.96
C SER A 64 -1.51 13.18 -15.51
N GLY A 65 -2.69 12.65 -15.87
CA GLY A 65 -3.08 11.27 -15.57
C GLY A 65 -3.52 10.99 -14.12
N LYS A 66 -3.75 12.00 -13.27
CA LYS A 66 -4.11 11.80 -11.84
C LYS A 66 -5.30 10.87 -11.65
N SER A 67 -6.41 11.17 -12.32
CA SER A 67 -7.65 10.41 -12.22
C SER A 67 -7.51 9.04 -12.88
N THR A 68 -6.71 8.95 -13.94
CA THR A 68 -6.40 7.66 -14.57
C THR A 68 -5.62 6.76 -13.62
N LEU A 69 -4.57 7.28 -12.98
CA LEU A 69 -3.76 6.54 -12.02
C LEU A 69 -4.59 6.08 -10.81
N LEU A 70 -5.40 6.98 -10.24
CA LEU A 70 -6.32 6.63 -9.15
C LEU A 70 -7.29 5.52 -9.58
N GLY A 71 -7.86 5.61 -10.79
CA GLY A 71 -8.75 4.57 -11.33
C GLY A 71 -8.06 3.22 -11.48
N VAL A 72 -6.81 3.20 -11.98
CA VAL A 72 -6.02 1.97 -12.10
C VAL A 72 -5.72 1.35 -10.74
N LEU A 73 -5.24 2.16 -9.78
CA LEU A 73 -4.86 1.66 -8.46
C LEU A 73 -6.06 1.07 -7.71
N THR A 74 -7.22 1.70 -7.83
CA THR A 74 -8.41 1.37 -7.02
C THR A 74 -9.23 0.23 -7.63
N GLN A 75 -9.32 0.17 -8.96
CA GLN A 75 -10.12 -0.83 -9.67
C GLN A 75 -9.29 -2.04 -10.11
N GLY A 76 -7.96 -1.92 -10.15
CA GLY A 76 -7.05 -2.99 -10.56
C GLY A 76 -7.10 -3.33 -12.06
N GLU A 77 -7.75 -2.48 -12.86
CA GLU A 77 -7.75 -2.57 -14.32
C GLU A 77 -6.73 -1.61 -14.92
N LEU A 78 -5.92 -2.09 -15.86
CA LEU A 78 -4.98 -1.24 -16.59
C LEU A 78 -5.72 -0.27 -17.50
N ASP A 79 -5.20 0.95 -17.58
CA ASP A 79 -5.71 1.95 -18.52
C ASP A 79 -5.36 1.58 -19.97
N ASN A 80 -6.19 2.00 -20.92
CA ASN A 80 -5.97 1.78 -22.35
C ASN A 80 -5.11 2.87 -23.01
N GLY A 81 -4.43 3.72 -22.22
CA GLY A 81 -3.66 4.87 -22.69
C GLY A 81 -4.50 6.07 -23.12
N ARG A 82 -5.83 6.00 -23.00
CA ARG A 82 -6.77 7.10 -23.31
C ARG A 82 -7.54 7.56 -22.07
N GLY A 83 -7.14 7.14 -20.87
CA GLY A 83 -7.80 7.52 -19.63
C GLY A 83 -9.16 6.84 -19.44
N ARG A 84 -9.36 5.63 -19.97
CA ARG A 84 -10.56 4.81 -19.68
C ARG A 84 -10.72 4.54 -18.19
N ALA A 85 -9.64 4.29 -17.47
CA ALA A 85 -9.68 3.95 -16.04
C ALA A 85 -10.32 5.06 -15.18
N ARG A 86 -10.26 6.33 -15.62
CA ARG A 86 -10.84 7.46 -14.88
C ARG A 86 -12.36 7.53 -14.97
N LEU A 87 -13.00 6.80 -15.90
CA LEU A 87 -14.45 6.74 -16.02
C LEU A 87 -15.10 6.24 -14.73
N ASN A 88 -14.40 5.35 -14.01
CA ASN A 88 -14.84 4.82 -12.72
C ASN A 88 -14.86 5.88 -11.60
N LEU A 89 -14.24 7.05 -11.82
CA LEU A 89 -14.18 8.15 -10.86
C LEU A 89 -15.12 9.31 -11.22
N PHE A 90 -15.70 9.32 -12.43
CA PHE A 90 -16.61 10.39 -12.82
C PHE A 90 -17.94 10.27 -12.07
N ARG A 91 -18.41 11.40 -11.56
CA ARG A 91 -19.65 11.49 -10.77
C ARG A 91 -20.72 12.30 -11.48
N HIS A 92 -20.34 13.14 -12.42
CA HIS A 92 -21.26 14.04 -13.10
C HIS A 92 -21.30 13.78 -14.61
N LEU A 93 -22.47 14.00 -15.21
CA LEU A 93 -22.69 13.77 -16.64
C LEU A 93 -21.71 14.57 -17.52
N HIS A 94 -21.42 15.83 -17.15
CA HIS A 94 -20.48 16.66 -17.90
C HIS A 94 -19.04 16.12 -17.85
N GLU A 95 -18.65 15.40 -16.80
CA GLU A 95 -17.34 14.74 -16.74
C GLU A 95 -17.25 13.59 -17.74
N ILE A 96 -18.32 12.82 -17.87
CA ILE A 96 -18.43 11.72 -18.84
C ILE A 96 -18.41 12.27 -20.27
N GLN A 97 -19.17 13.33 -20.54
CA GLN A 97 -19.27 13.94 -21.88
C GLN A 97 -17.97 14.60 -22.33
N THR A 98 -17.32 15.34 -21.42
CA THR A 98 -16.09 16.10 -21.76
C THR A 98 -14.82 15.28 -21.58
N GLY A 99 -14.89 14.18 -20.83
CA GLY A 99 -13.71 13.45 -20.38
C GLY A 99 -12.85 14.24 -19.38
N ARG A 100 -13.35 15.31 -18.76
CA ARG A 100 -12.58 16.10 -17.79
C ARG A 100 -13.06 15.84 -16.37
N THR A 101 -12.13 15.64 -15.45
CA THR A 101 -12.44 15.63 -14.01
C THR A 101 -12.70 17.05 -13.52
N SER A 102 -13.84 17.25 -12.86
CA SER A 102 -14.29 18.54 -12.32
C SER A 102 -14.62 18.46 -10.82
N SER A 103 -14.69 17.25 -10.27
CA SER A 103 -15.02 16.97 -8.88
C SER A 103 -13.86 16.32 -8.14
N ILE A 104 -13.83 16.50 -6.81
CA ILE A 104 -12.90 15.82 -5.92
C ILE A 104 -13.42 14.41 -5.67
N SER A 105 -12.63 13.41 -6.07
CA SER A 105 -12.94 11.99 -5.84
C SER A 105 -12.16 11.46 -4.64
N PHE A 106 -12.81 10.60 -3.86
CA PHE A 106 -12.23 9.90 -2.73
C PHE A 106 -12.34 8.41 -2.99
N GLU A 107 -11.20 7.73 -2.95
CA GLU A 107 -11.12 6.30 -3.17
C GLU A 107 -10.40 5.64 -1.99
N ILE A 108 -10.76 4.40 -1.69
CA ILE A 108 -10.21 3.64 -0.56
C ILE A 108 -9.42 2.45 -1.10
N LEU A 109 -8.17 2.33 -0.68
CA LEU A 109 -7.31 1.18 -0.90
C LEU A 109 -7.02 0.49 0.42
N GLY A 110 -7.47 -0.76 0.57
CA GLY A 110 -7.19 -1.58 1.74
C GLY A 110 -5.92 -2.40 1.57
N PHE A 111 -5.05 -2.39 2.59
CA PHE A 111 -3.86 -3.23 2.66
C PHE A 111 -3.89 -4.07 3.94
N ASN A 112 -3.40 -5.30 3.88
CA ASN A 112 -3.14 -6.08 5.08
C ASN A 112 -1.77 -5.73 5.71
N SER A 113 -1.46 -6.32 6.86
CA SER A 113 -0.19 -6.07 7.56
C SER A 113 1.07 -6.49 6.79
N LYS A 114 0.92 -7.30 5.73
CA LYS A 114 1.99 -7.71 4.81
C LYS A 114 2.12 -6.81 3.58
N GLY A 115 1.24 -5.81 3.43
CA GLY A 115 1.22 -4.89 2.29
C GLY A 115 0.49 -5.45 1.06
N GLU A 116 -0.24 -6.55 1.20
CA GLU A 116 -1.04 -7.11 0.10
C GLU A 116 -2.37 -6.34 -0.01
N VAL A 117 -2.78 -6.05 -1.25
CA VAL A 117 -4.04 -5.35 -1.52
C VAL A 117 -5.22 -6.26 -1.17
N ARG A 118 -6.09 -5.78 -0.29
CA ARG A 118 -7.42 -6.38 -0.08
C ARG A 118 -8.38 -5.76 -1.08
N LYS A 119 -8.77 -6.53 -2.10
CA LYS A 119 -9.82 -6.11 -3.03
C LYS A 119 -11.10 -5.88 -2.24
N ASN A 120 -11.59 -4.65 -2.31
CA ASN A 120 -12.80 -4.21 -1.64
C ASN A 120 -13.99 -4.88 -2.34
N THR A 121 -14.39 -6.06 -1.88
CA THR A 121 -15.60 -6.75 -2.34
C THR A 121 -16.77 -6.17 -1.56
N GLY A 122 -17.17 -4.96 -1.94
CA GLY A 122 -18.35 -4.30 -1.39
C GLY A 122 -18.22 -3.89 0.08
N TRP A 123 -19.03 -2.89 0.42
CA TRP A 123 -19.60 -2.84 1.76
C TRP A 123 -20.61 -3.99 1.90
#